data_AF-A0A0L7MDV6-F1
#
_entry.id   AF-A0A0L7MDV6-F1
#
_cell.length_a   1.000
_cell.length_b   1.000
_cell.length_c   1.000
_cell.angle_alpha   90.00
_cell.angle_beta   90.00
_cell.angle_gamma   90.00
#
_symmetry.space_group_name_H-M   'P 1'
#
loop_
_entity.id
_entity.type
_entity.pdbx_description
1 polymer ?
#
loop_
_entity_poly.entity_id
_entity_poly.type
_entity_poly.pdbx_seq_one_letter_code
_entity_poly.pdbx_strand_id
1 'polypeptide(L)'
;MVSRPRTTTTPGKLTVTFFTKRKISGTPAIVVGSRVVPWRVSTRAATLLDLIRHQADVGGIESIARVTKDFSSQLDLRDITLGLDAMNQIPVAQRLGFIFDHLNLTLPAQRGEGWLRSRRITLQPLVLEDREDDHPLQVNAKWGIRYDTRLLDLLSEIT
;
A
#
# COMPACT_ATOMS: atom_id res chain seq x y z
N MET A 1 5.22 -19.87 11.21
CA MET A 1 4.85 -19.92 9.78
C MET A 1 4.01 -21.17 9.58
N VAL A 2 2.87 -21.09 8.88
CA VAL A 2 2.06 -22.30 8.62
C VAL A 2 2.75 -23.18 7.57
N SER A 3 2.66 -24.50 7.72
CA SER A 3 3.31 -25.48 6.84
C SER A 3 2.69 -25.55 5.44
N ARG A 4 1.42 -25.14 5.32
CA ARG A 4 0.69 -25.09 4.05
C ARG A 4 -0.06 -23.76 3.93
N PRO A 5 -0.11 -23.15 2.72
CA PRO A 5 -1.00 -22.04 2.44
C PRO A 5 -2.44 -22.37 2.85
N ARG A 6 -3.12 -21.42 3.46
CA ARG A 6 -4.56 -21.52 3.71
C ARG A 6 -5.30 -21.18 2.41
N THR A 7 -6.40 -21.88 2.16
CA THR A 7 -7.30 -21.58 1.06
C THR A 7 -8.39 -20.62 1.53
N THR A 8 -9.00 -19.88 0.61
CA THR A 8 -10.17 -19.06 0.90
C THR A 8 -11.25 -19.88 1.60
N THR A 9 -11.87 -19.32 2.63
CA THR A 9 -12.98 -19.95 3.36
C THR A 9 -14.14 -18.97 3.51
N THR A 10 -15.36 -19.50 3.58
CA THR A 10 -16.57 -18.68 3.73
C THR A 10 -17.32 -19.06 5.02
N PRO A 11 -16.85 -18.62 6.20
CA PRO A 11 -17.60 -18.79 7.44
C PRO A 11 -18.87 -17.92 7.45
N GLY A 12 -20.03 -18.56 7.25
CA GLY A 12 -21.32 -17.88 7.24
C GLY A 12 -21.45 -16.92 6.06
N LYS A 13 -21.58 -15.62 6.34
CA LYS A 13 -21.69 -14.56 5.31
C LYS A 13 -20.36 -13.86 5.00
N LEU A 14 -19.28 -14.24 5.69
CA LEU A 14 -17.97 -13.63 5.52
C LEU A 14 -17.11 -14.52 4.62
N THR A 15 -16.41 -13.91 3.66
CA THR A 15 -15.36 -14.59 2.88
C THR A 15 -14.01 -14.13 3.39
N VAL A 16 -13.16 -15.08 3.78
CA VAL A 16 -11.80 -14.86 4.23
C VAL A 16 -10.86 -15.39 3.15
N THR A 17 -10.22 -14.47 2.43
CA THR A 17 -9.20 -14.79 1.41
C THR A 17 -7.81 -14.72 2.02
N PHE A 18 -6.98 -15.72 1.75
CA PHE A 18 -5.60 -15.77 2.23
C PHE A 18 -4.63 -15.49 1.08
N PHE A 19 -3.72 -14.53 1.30
CA PHE A 19 -2.65 -14.22 0.36
C PHE A 19 -1.32 -14.81 0.83
N THR A 20 -0.48 -15.20 -0.12
CA THR A 20 0.87 -15.70 0.17
C THR A 20 1.93 -14.84 -0.52
N LYS A 21 3.09 -14.74 0.12
CA LYS A 21 4.24 -13.98 -0.37
C LYS A 21 5.46 -14.89 -0.36
N ARG A 22 6.08 -15.11 -1.53
CA ARG A 22 7.28 -15.97 -1.65
C ARG A 22 8.47 -15.43 -0.85
N LYS A 23 8.73 -14.12 -0.92
CA LYS A 23 9.88 -13.45 -0.27
C LYS A 23 9.53 -12.90 1.11
N ILE A 24 8.82 -13.67 1.93
CA ILE A 24 8.39 -13.23 3.26
C ILE A 24 9.59 -12.98 4.20
N SER A 25 10.68 -13.74 4.07
CA SER A 25 11.89 -13.59 4.88
C SER A 25 12.57 -12.23 4.74
N GLY A 26 12.45 -11.61 3.56
CA GLY A 26 12.97 -10.27 3.29
C GLY A 26 12.03 -9.13 3.68
N THR A 27 10.79 -9.43 4.10
CA THR A 27 9.82 -8.39 4.46
C THR A 27 10.18 -7.81 5.84
N PRO A 28 10.31 -6.48 6.00
CA PRO A 28 10.56 -5.87 7.28
C PRO A 28 9.45 -6.22 8.27
N ALA A 29 9.85 -6.63 9.47
CA ALA A 29 8.94 -7.11 10.49
C ALA A 29 9.41 -6.68 11.88
N ILE A 30 8.46 -6.41 12.74
CA ILE A 30 8.67 -6.14 14.16
C ILE A 30 8.21 -7.32 15.01
N VAL A 31 8.75 -7.40 16.21
CA VAL A 31 8.26 -8.33 17.23
C VAL A 31 7.33 -7.57 18.16
N VAL A 32 6.07 -7.97 18.18
CA VAL A 32 5.06 -7.45 19.09
C VAL A 32 4.95 -8.40 20.28
N GLY A 33 5.20 -7.89 21.48
CA GLY A 33 5.01 -8.65 22.70
C GLY A 33 3.53 -8.99 22.90
N SER A 34 3.25 -10.22 23.33
CA SER A 34 1.93 -10.63 23.80
C SER A 34 2.05 -11.32 25.15
N ARG A 35 0.94 -11.49 25.86
CA ARG A 35 0.91 -12.18 27.16
C ARG A 35 1.28 -13.66 27.07
N VAL A 36 1.23 -14.26 25.89
CA VAL A 36 1.43 -15.71 25.69
C VAL A 36 2.76 -15.98 24.99
N VAL A 37 2.97 -15.44 23.79
CA VAL A 37 4.22 -15.57 23.02
C VAL A 37 4.39 -14.32 22.14
N PRO A 38 5.61 -13.77 21.98
CA PRO A 38 5.86 -12.69 21.04
C PRO A 38 5.50 -13.10 19.60
N TRP A 39 4.88 -12.18 18.86
CA TRP A 39 4.50 -12.40 17.46
C TRP A 39 5.35 -11.54 16.54
N ARG A 40 5.81 -12.14 15.43
CA ARG A 40 6.51 -11.40 14.38
C ARG A 40 5.48 -10.98 13.32
N VAL A 41 5.32 -9.68 13.14
CA VAL A 41 4.36 -9.08 12.21
C VAL A 41 5.08 -8.09 11.29
N SER A 42 4.57 -7.89 10.08
CA SER A 42 5.11 -6.88 9.15
C SER A 42 5.12 -5.49 9.78
N THR A 43 6.10 -4.67 9.43
CA THR A 43 6.07 -3.24 9.77
C THR A 43 4.86 -2.58 9.12
N ARG A 44 4.41 -1.44 9.66
CA ARG A 44 3.27 -0.69 9.08
C ARG A 44 3.52 -0.34 7.62
N ALA A 45 4.72 0.12 7.29
CA ALA A 45 5.11 0.43 5.92
C ALA A 45 5.04 -0.80 5.00
N ALA A 46 5.55 -1.95 5.45
CA ALA A 46 5.45 -3.19 4.68
C ALA A 46 3.99 -3.64 4.48
N THR A 47 3.15 -3.47 5.49
CA THR A 47 1.71 -3.74 5.40
C THR A 47 1.03 -2.83 4.38
N LEU A 48 1.27 -1.51 4.39
CA LEU A 48 0.69 -0.58 3.41
C LEU A 48 1.08 -0.94 1.97
N LEU A 49 2.34 -1.33 1.74
CA LEU A 49 2.80 -1.78 0.44
C LEU A 49 2.06 -3.05 -0.01
N ASP A 50 1.87 -4.01 0.90
CA ASP A 50 1.11 -5.23 0.60
C ASP A 50 -0.37 -4.90 0.33
N LEU A 51 -0.98 -3.95 1.04
CA LEU A 51 -2.34 -3.49 0.77
C LEU A 51 -2.46 -2.85 -0.63
N ILE A 52 -1.52 -1.99 -1.04
CA ILE A 52 -1.52 -1.40 -2.39
C ILE A 52 -1.39 -2.47 -3.48
N ARG A 53 -0.57 -3.50 -3.24
CA ARG A 53 -0.42 -4.63 -4.15
C ARG A 53 -1.73 -5.43 -4.30
N HIS A 54 -2.54 -5.46 -3.25
CA HIS A 54 -3.82 -6.18 -3.20
C HIS A 54 -5.02 -5.22 -3.21
N GLN A 55 -4.88 -4.03 -3.81
CA GLN A 55 -5.90 -2.98 -3.71
C GLN A 55 -7.30 -3.40 -4.18
N ALA A 56 -7.42 -4.26 -5.19
CA ALA A 56 -8.70 -4.77 -5.67
C ALA A 56 -9.41 -5.68 -4.64
N ASP A 57 -8.64 -6.31 -3.75
CA ASP A 57 -9.15 -7.27 -2.77
C ASP A 57 -9.46 -6.63 -1.40
N VAL A 58 -8.98 -5.40 -1.13
CA VAL A 58 -9.02 -4.78 0.21
C VAL A 58 -9.89 -3.52 0.30
N GLY A 59 -10.82 -3.36 -0.64
CA GLY A 59 -11.74 -2.21 -0.70
C GLY A 59 -11.16 -0.99 -1.41
N GLY A 60 -10.18 -1.18 -2.30
CA GLY A 60 -9.64 -0.13 -3.15
C GLY A 60 -8.74 0.86 -2.44
N ILE A 61 -8.36 1.92 -3.17
CA ILE A 61 -7.40 2.93 -2.71
C ILE A 61 -7.93 3.75 -1.53
N GLU A 62 -9.24 3.95 -1.43
CA GLU A 62 -9.86 4.71 -0.34
C GLU A 62 -9.65 4.01 1.02
N SER A 63 -9.95 2.71 1.10
CA SER A 63 -9.69 1.88 2.28
C SER A 63 -8.23 1.97 2.71
N ILE A 64 -7.31 1.91 1.74
CA ILE A 64 -5.88 1.98 1.99
C ILE A 64 -5.46 3.37 2.48
N ALA A 65 -6.04 4.44 1.94
CA ALA A 65 -5.76 5.80 2.39
C ALA A 65 -6.21 6.01 3.85
N ARG A 66 -7.37 5.47 4.25
CA ARG A 66 -7.83 5.49 5.66
C ARG A 66 -6.84 4.78 6.57
N VAL A 67 -6.44 3.54 6.22
CA VAL A 67 -5.42 2.79 6.99
C VAL A 67 -4.08 3.53 7.03
N THR A 68 -3.71 4.20 5.94
CA THR A 68 -2.49 5.01 5.87
C THR A 68 -2.55 6.19 6.84
N LYS A 69 -3.69 6.89 6.92
CA LYS A 69 -3.91 7.96 7.90
C LYS A 69 -3.84 7.43 9.33
N ASP A 70 -4.46 6.29 9.63
CA ASP A 70 -4.39 5.66 10.95
C ASP A 70 -2.96 5.28 11.36
N PHE A 71 -2.15 4.85 10.38
CA PHE A 71 -0.75 4.47 10.61
C PHE A 71 0.21 5.66 10.67
N SER A 72 -0.21 6.86 10.24
CA SER A 72 0.66 8.02 9.99
C SER A 72 1.60 8.35 11.15
N SER A 73 1.10 8.40 12.39
CA SER A 73 1.87 8.74 13.59
C SER A 73 2.89 7.67 14.01
N GLN A 74 2.79 6.47 13.44
CA GLN A 74 3.59 5.29 13.81
C GLN A 74 4.38 4.74 12.61
N LEU A 75 4.41 5.46 11.50
CA LEU A 75 5.21 5.12 10.33
C LEU A 75 6.68 5.49 10.57
N ASP A 76 7.55 4.48 10.57
CA ASP A 76 8.99 4.68 10.55
C ASP A 76 9.47 4.88 9.11
N LEU A 77 10.18 6.00 8.86
CA LEU A 77 10.75 6.34 7.56
C LEU A 77 11.76 5.29 7.07
N ARG A 78 12.50 4.65 7.98
CA ARG A 78 13.42 3.56 7.66
C ARG A 78 12.67 2.35 7.15
N ASP A 79 11.54 2.01 7.79
CA ASP A 79 10.72 0.87 7.38
C ASP A 79 10.09 1.08 6.01
N ILE A 80 9.82 2.33 5.60
CA ILE A 80 9.38 2.66 4.24
C ILE A 80 10.46 2.26 3.23
N THR A 81 11.71 2.71 3.43
CA THR A 81 12.81 2.35 2.52
C THR A 81 13.06 0.85 2.49
N LEU A 82 13.13 0.19 3.65
CA LEU A 82 13.32 -1.26 3.73
C LEU A 82 12.17 -2.03 3.07
N GLY A 83 10.93 -1.57 3.23
CA GLY A 83 9.76 -2.18 2.63
C GLY A 83 9.77 -2.05 1.10
N LEU A 84 10.12 -0.86 0.60
CA LEU A 84 10.26 -0.59 -0.82
C LEU A 84 11.38 -1.43 -1.46
N ASP A 85 12.54 -1.55 -0.79
CA ASP A 85 13.65 -2.40 -1.26
C ASP A 85 13.25 -3.89 -1.28
N ALA A 86 12.58 -4.36 -0.23
CA ALA A 86 12.14 -5.75 -0.13
C ALA A 86 11.09 -6.12 -1.19
N MET A 87 10.15 -5.21 -1.46
CA MET A 87 9.11 -5.42 -2.46
C MET A 87 9.63 -5.23 -3.89
N ASN A 88 10.46 -4.21 -4.10
CA ASN A 88 11.06 -3.82 -5.37
C ASN A 88 10.03 -3.72 -6.52
N GLN A 89 8.87 -3.09 -6.26
CA GLN A 89 7.81 -2.87 -7.24
C GLN A 89 7.55 -1.38 -7.42
N ILE A 90 8.05 -0.84 -8.54
CA ILE A 90 7.91 0.58 -8.89
C ILE A 90 6.43 1.02 -8.91
N PRO A 91 5.48 0.30 -9.55
CA PRO A 91 4.08 0.73 -9.56
C PRO A 91 3.43 0.82 -8.17
N VAL A 92 3.83 -0.05 -7.24
CA VAL A 92 3.34 0.01 -5.85
C VAL A 92 3.90 1.25 -5.14
N ALA A 93 5.20 1.51 -5.30
CA ALA A 93 5.86 2.68 -4.74
C ALA A 93 5.24 4.00 -5.26
N GLN A 94 4.94 4.07 -6.57
CA GLN A 94 4.29 5.23 -7.18
C GLN A 94 2.92 5.50 -6.56
N ARG A 95 2.07 4.47 -6.41
CA ARG A 95 0.72 4.61 -5.83
C ARG A 95 0.77 4.98 -4.35
N LEU A 96 1.63 4.34 -3.57
CA LEU A 96 1.77 4.66 -2.14
C LEU A 96 2.31 6.08 -1.93
N GLY A 97 3.30 6.48 -2.73
CA GLY A 97 3.85 7.83 -2.69
C GLY A 97 2.80 8.90 -3.03
N PHE A 98 1.97 8.64 -4.04
CA PHE A 98 0.83 9.49 -4.38
C PHE A 98 -0.14 9.64 -3.19
N ILE A 99 -0.48 8.54 -2.52
CA ILE A 99 -1.37 8.57 -1.34
C ILE A 99 -0.73 9.35 -0.18
N PHE A 100 0.57 9.16 0.08
CA PHE A 100 1.28 9.93 1.11
C PHE A 100 1.23 11.44 0.83
N ASP A 101 1.49 11.86 -0.41
CA ASP A 101 1.39 13.28 -0.78
C ASP A 101 -0.04 13.82 -0.57
N HIS A 102 -1.05 13.07 -1.02
CA HIS A 102 -2.45 13.50 -0.90
C HIS A 102 -2.91 13.62 0.55
N LEU A 103 -2.41 12.75 1.43
CA LEU A 103 -2.66 12.82 2.87
C LEU A 103 -1.75 13.80 3.62
N ASN A 104 -0.98 14.64 2.90
CA ASN A 104 -0.01 15.58 3.45
C ASN A 104 1.07 14.93 4.34
N LEU A 105 1.40 13.66 4.09
CA LEU A 105 2.46 12.93 4.78
C LEU A 105 3.81 13.20 4.10
N THR A 106 4.28 14.43 4.24
CA THR A 106 5.45 14.97 3.51
C THR A 106 6.72 14.12 3.67
N LEU A 107 7.06 13.70 4.89
CA LEU A 107 8.29 12.92 5.12
C LEU A 107 8.20 11.51 4.51
N PRO A 108 7.12 10.72 4.74
CA PRO A 108 6.89 9.48 4.00
C PRO A 108 6.94 9.63 2.49
N ALA A 109 6.30 10.67 1.94
CA ALA A 109 6.30 10.95 0.52
C ALA A 109 7.72 11.23 -0.01
N GLN A 110 8.51 12.07 0.67
CA GLN A 110 9.90 12.33 0.30
C GLN A 110 10.77 11.06 0.29
N ARG A 111 10.50 10.10 1.20
CA ARG A 111 11.20 8.80 1.19
C ARG A 111 10.84 7.97 -0.04
N GLY A 112 9.57 7.91 -0.41
CA GLY A 112 9.12 7.25 -1.63
C GLY A 112 9.72 7.88 -2.89
N GLU A 113 9.73 9.22 -2.95
CA GLU A 113 10.30 9.97 -4.07
C GLU A 113 11.80 9.71 -4.19
N GLY A 114 12.54 9.82 -3.09
CA GLY A 114 13.98 9.53 -3.04
C GLY A 114 14.31 8.11 -3.50
N TRP A 115 13.47 7.14 -3.14
CA TRP A 115 13.60 5.76 -3.62
C TRP A 115 13.35 5.66 -5.13
N LEU A 116 12.39 6.41 -5.69
CA LEU A 116 12.10 6.38 -7.13
C LEU A 116 13.11 7.13 -8.00
N ARG A 117 13.85 8.12 -7.47
CA ARG A 117 14.76 8.98 -8.27
C ARG A 117 15.78 8.23 -9.12
N SER A 118 16.29 7.09 -8.65
CA SER A 118 17.27 6.27 -9.38
C SER A 118 16.63 5.24 -10.32
N ARG A 119 15.31 5.28 -10.49
CA ARG A 119 14.53 4.24 -11.18
C ARG A 119 13.72 4.85 -12.33
N ARG A 120 13.60 4.10 -13.43
CA ARG A 120 12.75 4.52 -14.56
C ARG A 120 11.28 4.32 -14.20
N ILE A 121 10.56 5.42 -14.05
CA ILE A 121 9.11 5.40 -13.82
C ILE A 121 8.35 5.38 -15.16
N THR A 122 7.20 4.72 -15.16
CA THR A 122 6.24 4.74 -16.27
C THR A 122 4.89 5.20 -15.75
N LEU A 123 4.03 5.71 -16.62
CA LEU A 123 2.68 6.12 -16.22
C LEU A 123 1.87 4.89 -15.80
N GLN A 124 1.36 4.89 -14.57
CA GLN A 124 0.58 3.80 -13.99
C GLN A 124 -0.81 4.31 -13.58
N PRO A 125 -1.88 3.50 -13.73
CA PRO A 125 -3.18 3.88 -13.18
C PRO A 125 -3.15 3.74 -11.65
N LEU A 126 -3.83 4.66 -10.96
CA LEU A 126 -3.96 4.63 -9.50
C LEU A 126 -4.77 3.41 -9.04
N VAL A 127 -5.93 3.22 -9.67
CA VAL A 127 -6.83 2.08 -9.50
C VAL A 127 -6.50 1.02 -10.55
N LEU A 128 -6.42 -0.25 -10.17
CA LEU A 128 -6.07 -1.35 -11.07
C LEU A 128 -7.24 -1.89 -11.90
N GLU A 129 -8.47 -1.61 -11.50
CA GLU A 129 -9.67 -2.04 -12.22
C GLU A 129 -9.98 -1.07 -13.36
N ASP A 130 -10.32 -1.62 -14.53
CA ASP A 130 -10.82 -0.85 -15.66
C ASP A 130 -12.17 -0.26 -15.25
N ARG A 131 -12.22 1.06 -15.06
CA ARG A 131 -13.49 1.78 -15.01
C ARG A 131 -13.93 1.96 -16.45
N GLU A 132 -15.11 1.43 -16.79
CA GLU A 132 -15.73 1.56 -18.11
C GLU A 132 -16.07 3.02 -18.46
N ASP A 133 -15.96 3.94 -17.50
CA ASP A 133 -16.32 5.33 -17.65
C ASP A 133 -15.24 6.16 -18.35
N ASP A 134 -15.64 6.82 -19.46
CA ASP A 134 -14.84 7.75 -20.27
C ASP A 134 -14.69 9.12 -19.57
N HIS A 135 -14.25 9.10 -18.31
CA HIS A 135 -14.02 10.31 -17.52
C HIS A 135 -12.63 10.89 -17.77
N PRO A 136 -12.48 12.23 -17.71
CA PRO A 136 -11.21 12.88 -17.94
C PRO A 136 -10.20 12.45 -16.86
N LEU A 137 -9.23 11.63 -17.27
CA LEU A 137 -8.17 11.19 -16.40
C LEU A 137 -7.11 12.28 -16.26
N GLN A 138 -6.75 12.58 -15.01
CA GLN A 138 -5.62 13.46 -14.70
C GLN A 138 -4.33 12.67 -14.53
N VAL A 139 -3.20 13.37 -14.67
CA VAL A 139 -1.86 12.81 -14.51
C VAL A 139 -1.11 13.58 -13.45
N ASN A 140 -0.68 12.89 -12.41
CA ASN A 140 0.33 13.38 -11.47
C ASN A 140 1.71 13.02 -12.02
N ALA A 141 2.40 14.01 -12.58
CA ALA A 141 3.72 13.82 -13.19
C ALA A 141 4.79 13.42 -12.15
N LYS A 142 4.69 13.90 -10.90
CA LYS A 142 5.65 13.60 -9.82
C LYS A 142 5.72 12.10 -9.55
N TRP A 143 4.56 11.45 -9.45
CA TRP A 143 4.49 10.01 -9.17
C TRP A 143 4.32 9.15 -10.42
N GLY A 144 4.09 9.75 -11.59
CA GLY A 144 3.73 9.02 -12.80
C GLY A 144 2.43 8.23 -12.62
N ILE A 145 1.43 8.86 -11.99
CA ILE A 145 0.13 8.23 -11.70
C ILE A 145 -0.97 8.90 -12.51
N ARG A 146 -1.81 8.08 -13.13
CA ARG A 146 -3.06 8.51 -13.77
C ARG A 146 -4.25 8.20 -12.86
N TYR A 147 -5.15 9.15 -12.65
CA TYR A 147 -6.27 9.01 -11.73
C TYR A 147 -7.52 9.77 -12.20
N ASP A 148 -8.68 9.39 -11.69
CA ASP A 148 -9.95 10.10 -11.85
C ASP A 148 -10.06 11.19 -10.76
N THR A 149 -10.48 12.41 -11.14
CA THR A 149 -10.67 13.54 -10.22
C THR A 149 -11.65 13.24 -9.09
N ARG A 150 -12.72 12.47 -9.32
CA ARG A 150 -13.68 12.12 -8.27
C ARG A 150 -13.04 11.32 -7.14
N LEU A 151 -12.01 10.54 -7.46
CA LEU A 151 -11.26 9.80 -6.46
C LEU A 151 -10.48 10.76 -5.54
N LEU A 152 -10.01 11.89 -6.04
CA LEU A 152 -9.38 12.91 -5.18
C LEU A 152 -10.37 13.51 -4.20
N ASP A 153 -11.62 13.75 -4.62
CA ASP A 153 -12.65 14.30 -3.75
C ASP A 153 -12.89 13.34 -2.56
N LEU A 154 -13.04 12.04 -2.83
CA LEU A 154 -13.16 11.02 -1.79
C LEU A 154 -11.93 10.93 -0.88
N LEU A 155 -10.73 11.04 -1.45
CA LEU A 155 -9.51 11.05 -0.65
C LEU A 155 -9.36 12.34 0.18
N SER A 156 -9.91 13.46 -0.29
CA SER A 156 -9.86 14.74 0.42
C SER A 156 -10.69 14.72 1.71
N GLU A 157 -11.81 13.97 1.73
CA GLU A 157 -12.61 13.73 2.95
C GLU A 157 -11.83 13.01 4.04
N ILE A 158 -10.78 12.27 3.68
CA ILE A 158 -9.93 11.56 4.62
C ILE A 158 -8.92 12.51 5.26
N THR A 159 -8.62 13.67 4.69
CA THR A 159 -7.50 14.55 5.12
C THR A 159 -7.78 15.27 6.44
#